data_AF-A0DLH9-F1
#
_entry.id   AF-A0DLH9-F1
#
_cell.length_a   1.000
_cell.length_b   1.000
_cell.length_c   1.000
_cell.angle_alpha   90.00
_cell.angle_beta   90.00
_cell.angle_gamma   90.00
#
_symmetry.space_group_name_H-M   'P 1'
#
loop_
_entity.id
_entity.type
_entity.pdbx_description
1 polymer ?
#
loop_
_entity_poly.entity_id
_entity_poly.type
_entity_poly.pdbx_seq_one_letter_code
_entity_poly.pdbx_strand_id
1 'polypeptide(L)'
;MNFRNRVFRIKISSIITPQLVEKVADSLDKWTIYKPEFIALIINSLGGSLIQTQNLANIIKKYSQTNKQSLFQISVPIYCFGEDIVIKSALGLLTIGDKAYVNPYAIVGNMGYVQPFFDLRNFASNWFIKQKHVATNDNMKLLNPLCEFAEKDKEWVEQQMKNQEEELIHMIETNRKLDTSKYEDRQKDIYRNGIIAPNLLLKHGIIDGYTSLDNVLQGKKVLNLV
;
A
#
# COMPACT_ATOMS: atom_id res chain seq x y z
N MET A 1 36.35 -0.95 3.96
CA MET A 1 35.17 -0.18 3.52
C MET A 1 33.98 -0.71 4.31
N ASN A 2 33.35 0.10 5.17
CA ASN A 2 32.37 -0.38 6.16
C ASN A 2 31.13 -1.00 5.48
N PHE A 3 30.74 -2.21 5.90
CA PHE A 3 29.60 -2.98 5.36
C PHE A 3 28.24 -2.23 5.39
N ARG A 4 28.11 -1.20 6.24
CA ARG A 4 26.90 -0.36 6.35
C ARG A 4 26.58 0.46 5.10
N ASN A 5 27.53 0.66 4.18
CA ASN A 5 27.34 1.53 3.00
C ASN A 5 26.83 0.79 1.74
N ARG A 6 26.42 -0.48 1.84
CA ARG A 6 25.95 -1.27 0.68
C ARG A 6 24.45 -1.20 0.42
N VAL A 7 23.64 -0.76 1.39
CA VAL A 7 22.17 -0.81 1.27
C VAL A 7 21.58 0.52 1.69
N PHE A 8 20.77 1.11 0.81
CA PHE A 8 20.01 2.30 1.13
C PHE A 8 18.64 1.92 1.70
N ARG A 9 18.31 2.38 2.91
CA ARG A 9 17.12 1.91 3.65
C ARG A 9 16.05 2.98 3.67
N ILE A 10 14.84 2.62 3.25
CA ILE A 10 13.63 3.44 3.38
C ILE A 10 12.68 2.67 4.27
N LYS A 11 12.32 3.23 5.43
CA LYS A 11 11.38 2.59 6.37
C LYS A 11 10.05 3.31 6.37
N ILE A 12 8.98 2.56 6.10
CA ILE A 12 7.59 2.98 6.17
C ILE A 12 6.98 2.26 7.39
N SER A 13 6.67 3.00 8.44
CA SER A 13 6.18 2.45 9.73
C SER A 13 4.91 3.14 10.22
N SER A 14 4.13 3.69 9.28
CA SER A 14 2.94 4.48 9.55
C SER A 14 1.91 4.31 8.43
N ILE A 15 0.74 4.92 8.60
CA ILE A 15 -0.23 5.11 7.51
C ILE A 15 0.43 5.89 6.37
N ILE A 16 0.10 5.54 5.13
CA ILE A 16 0.61 6.20 3.92
C ILE A 16 -0.21 7.46 3.63
N THR A 17 0.34 8.61 4.04
CA THR A 17 -0.28 9.94 3.91
C THR A 17 0.53 10.86 3.00
N PRO A 18 -0.02 12.00 2.53
CA PRO A 18 0.74 12.97 1.75
C PRO A 18 2.01 13.45 2.47
N GLN A 19 1.94 13.68 3.79
CA GLN A 19 3.06 14.13 4.61
C GLN A 19 4.20 13.09 4.67
N LEU A 20 3.85 11.79 4.67
CA LEU A 20 4.85 10.73 4.58
C LEU A 20 5.55 10.76 3.22
N VAL A 21 4.79 10.95 2.13
CA VAL A 21 5.33 11.03 0.76
C VAL A 21 6.31 12.18 0.65
N GLU A 22 5.94 13.38 1.10
CA GLU A 22 6.80 14.56 1.13
C GLU A 22 8.07 14.30 1.96
N LYS A 23 7.93 13.74 3.16
CA LYS A 23 9.07 13.40 4.01
C LYS A 23 10.05 12.43 3.34
N VAL A 24 9.54 11.43 2.63
CA VAL A 24 10.39 10.48 1.89
C VAL A 24 11.04 11.18 0.70
N ALA A 25 10.31 12.00 -0.06
CA ALA A 25 10.85 12.77 -1.17
C ALA A 25 12.00 13.68 -0.74
N ASP A 26 11.77 14.49 0.31
CA ASP A 26 12.78 15.38 0.90
C ASP A 26 14.00 14.62 1.40
N SER A 27 13.79 13.42 1.95
CA SER A 27 14.87 12.56 2.40
C SER A 27 15.67 12.03 1.22
N LEU A 28 15.03 11.64 0.13
CA LEU A 28 15.72 11.15 -1.08
C LEU A 28 16.52 12.26 -1.77
N ASP A 29 16.01 13.48 -1.81
CA ASP A 29 16.69 14.62 -2.44
C ASP A 29 17.95 15.07 -1.68
N LYS A 30 17.99 14.87 -0.36
CA LYS A 30 19.13 15.26 0.50
C LYS A 30 20.30 14.28 0.46
N TRP A 31 20.10 13.06 -0.02
CA TRP A 31 21.11 12.01 0.07
C TRP A 31 22.00 11.97 -1.17
N THR A 32 23.28 12.29 -0.98
CA THR A 32 24.33 11.99 -1.94
C THR A 32 24.78 10.55 -1.75
N ILE A 33 24.24 9.63 -2.55
CA ILE A 33 24.49 8.20 -2.34
C ILE A 33 25.71 7.71 -3.15
N TYR A 34 26.64 7.06 -2.46
CA TYR A 34 27.58 6.10 -3.07
C TYR A 34 26.80 4.85 -3.51
N LYS A 35 26.89 4.47 -4.79
CA LYS A 35 26.13 3.38 -5.44
C LYS A 35 25.81 2.21 -4.48
N PRO A 36 24.57 2.09 -3.99
CA PRO A 36 24.19 0.98 -3.14
C PRO A 36 23.97 -0.27 -4.01
N GLU A 37 24.12 -1.45 -3.42
CA GLU A 37 23.80 -2.73 -4.07
C GLU A 37 22.30 -2.85 -4.32
N PHE A 38 21.48 -2.38 -3.38
CA PHE A 38 20.03 -2.30 -3.51
C PHE A 38 19.41 -1.26 -2.56
N ILE A 39 18.17 -0.87 -2.85
CA ILE A 39 17.30 -0.10 -1.97
C ILE A 39 16.46 -1.09 -1.16
N ALA A 40 16.57 -1.06 0.16
CA ALA A 40 15.70 -1.81 1.06
C ALA A 40 14.48 -0.97 1.45
N LEU A 41 13.31 -1.31 0.91
CA LEU A 41 12.04 -0.73 1.31
C LEU A 41 11.38 -1.60 2.40
N ILE A 42 11.42 -1.11 3.63
CA ILE A 42 10.91 -1.83 4.81
C ILE A 42 9.51 -1.30 5.11
N ILE A 43 8.50 -2.17 5.10
CA ILE A 43 7.08 -1.80 5.16
C ILE A 43 6.43 -2.43 6.38
N ASN A 44 5.90 -1.58 7.25
CA ASN A 44 5.05 -1.93 8.38
C ASN A 44 3.91 -0.92 8.43
N SER A 45 2.80 -1.21 7.74
CA SER A 45 1.75 -0.24 7.49
C SER A 45 0.38 -0.89 7.30
N LEU A 46 -0.64 -0.19 7.82
CA LEU A 46 -2.05 -0.47 7.57
C LEU A 46 -2.54 0.02 6.19
N GLY A 47 -1.61 0.52 5.35
CA GLY A 47 -1.93 1.18 4.09
C GLY A 47 -2.23 2.66 4.28
N GLY A 48 -3.05 3.22 3.40
CA GLY A 48 -3.44 4.61 3.40
C GLY A 48 -4.19 4.93 2.11
N SER A 49 -4.06 6.16 1.63
CA SER A 49 -4.62 6.51 0.32
C SER A 49 -3.85 5.77 -0.79
N LEU A 50 -4.59 5.16 -1.73
CA LEU A 50 -4.00 4.52 -2.90
C LEU A 50 -3.21 5.51 -3.76
N ILE A 51 -3.70 6.75 -3.88
CA ILE A 51 -2.99 7.84 -4.58
C ILE A 51 -1.63 8.09 -3.94
N GLN A 52 -1.56 8.21 -2.61
CA GLN A 52 -0.30 8.47 -1.92
C GLN A 52 0.65 7.27 -1.98
N THR A 53 0.09 6.06 -1.99
CA THR A 53 0.84 4.83 -2.21
C THR A 53 1.47 4.83 -3.61
N GLN A 54 0.73 5.21 -4.64
CA GLN A 54 1.24 5.31 -6.01
C GLN A 54 2.30 6.42 -6.15
N ASN A 55 2.09 7.58 -5.54
CA ASN A 55 3.06 8.66 -5.53
C ASN A 55 4.38 8.22 -4.88
N LEU A 56 4.30 7.56 -3.72
CA LEU A 56 5.45 7.00 -3.02
C LEU A 56 6.18 5.95 -3.89
N ALA A 57 5.42 5.02 -4.47
CA ALA A 57 5.95 4.02 -5.40
C ALA A 57 6.70 4.67 -6.58
N ASN A 58 6.10 5.68 -7.20
CA ASN A 58 6.69 6.39 -8.33
C ASN A 58 7.98 7.13 -7.94
N ILE A 59 8.00 7.78 -6.78
CA ILE A 59 9.21 8.47 -6.28
C ILE A 59 10.33 7.47 -6.03
N ILE A 60 10.06 6.33 -5.39
CA ILE A 60 11.06 5.30 -5.10
C ILE A 60 11.55 4.64 -6.40
N LYS A 61 10.64 4.29 -7.33
CA LYS A 61 11.01 3.73 -8.64
C LYS A 61 11.85 4.71 -9.46
N LYS A 62 11.46 5.99 -9.49
CA LYS A 62 12.23 7.04 -10.15
C LYS A 62 13.62 7.15 -9.53
N TYR A 63 13.72 7.11 -8.20
CA TYR A 63 15.00 7.14 -7.51
C TYR A 63 15.90 5.94 -7.87
N SER A 64 15.32 4.74 -7.89
CA SER A 64 15.99 3.50 -8.34
C SER A 64 16.55 3.59 -9.76
N GLN A 65 15.83 4.25 -10.68
CA GLN A 65 16.19 4.34 -12.09
C GLN A 65 17.12 5.51 -12.42
N THR A 66 16.90 6.68 -11.82
CA THR A 66 17.44 7.95 -12.34
C THR A 66 18.66 8.47 -11.62
N ASN A 67 19.22 7.72 -10.65
CA ASN A 67 20.36 8.05 -9.79
C ASN A 67 21.22 9.23 -10.30
N LYS A 68 20.76 10.47 -10.03
CA LYS A 68 21.19 11.70 -10.73
C LYS A 68 22.67 12.04 -10.51
N GLN A 69 23.27 11.43 -9.50
CA GLN A 69 24.64 11.65 -9.05
C GLN A 69 25.54 10.44 -9.29
N SER A 70 25.00 9.33 -9.81
CA SER A 70 25.82 8.19 -10.21
C SER A 70 26.39 8.45 -11.60
N LEU A 71 27.71 8.65 -11.67
CA LEU A 71 28.49 8.71 -12.92
C LEU A 71 28.28 7.52 -13.88
N PHE A 72 27.48 6.50 -13.50
CA PHE A 72 27.42 5.20 -14.16
C PHE A 72 26.08 4.84 -14.82
N GLN A 73 25.01 5.65 -14.78
CA GLN A 73 23.69 5.32 -15.42
C GLN A 73 23.18 3.88 -15.14
N ILE A 74 23.37 3.35 -13.93
CA ILE A 74 22.92 2.00 -13.57
C ILE A 74 21.74 2.08 -12.61
N SER A 75 20.67 1.37 -12.94
CA SER A 75 19.52 1.18 -12.06
C SER A 75 19.91 0.39 -10.81
N VAL A 76 19.34 0.77 -9.67
CA VAL A 76 19.55 0.08 -8.39
C VAL A 76 18.30 -0.76 -8.09
N PRO A 77 18.43 -2.07 -7.83
CA PRO A 77 17.27 -2.90 -7.55
C PRO A 77 16.61 -2.50 -6.22
N ILE A 78 15.28 -2.63 -6.15
CA ILE A 78 14.46 -2.39 -4.96
C ILE A 78 14.07 -3.73 -4.35
N TYR A 79 14.47 -3.95 -3.10
CA TYR A 79 14.06 -5.12 -2.32
C TYR A 79 13.08 -4.66 -1.24
N CYS A 80 11.84 -5.12 -1.32
CA CYS A 80 10.78 -4.81 -0.38
C CYS A 80 10.70 -5.88 0.71
N PHE A 81 10.49 -5.45 1.95
CA PHE A 81 10.38 -6.31 3.12
C PHE A 81 9.14 -5.90 3.92
N GLY A 82 8.14 -6.78 3.96
CA GLY A 82 7.01 -6.67 4.88
C GLY A 82 7.38 -7.16 6.27
N GLU A 83 7.21 -6.30 7.28
CA GLU A 83 7.43 -6.63 8.70
C GLU A 83 6.12 -7.08 9.35
N ASP A 84 5.67 -6.43 10.43
CA ASP A 84 4.58 -6.95 11.26
C ASP A 84 3.22 -6.86 10.57
N ILE A 85 2.94 -5.77 9.85
CA ILE A 85 1.65 -5.51 9.21
C ILE A 85 1.86 -4.97 7.80
N VAL A 86 1.26 -5.60 6.81
CA VAL A 86 1.24 -5.13 5.41
C VAL A 86 -0.14 -5.40 4.81
N ILE A 87 -1.05 -4.45 4.96
CA ILE A 87 -2.43 -4.58 4.49
C ILE A 87 -2.86 -3.43 3.57
N LYS A 88 -3.98 -3.61 2.86
CA LYS A 88 -4.53 -2.61 1.93
C LYS A 88 -3.48 -2.10 0.94
N SER A 89 -3.39 -0.80 0.73
CA SER A 89 -2.45 -0.18 -0.20
C SER A 89 -0.97 -0.45 0.13
N ALA A 90 -0.63 -0.85 1.37
CA ALA A 90 0.74 -1.26 1.68
C ALA A 90 1.17 -2.54 0.93
N LEU A 91 0.23 -3.43 0.58
CA LEU A 91 0.52 -4.56 -0.32
C LEU A 91 0.88 -4.06 -1.72
N GLY A 92 0.13 -3.08 -2.25
CA GLY A 92 0.47 -2.42 -3.50
C GLY A 92 1.88 -1.85 -3.47
N LEU A 93 2.27 -1.18 -2.37
CA LEU A 93 3.64 -0.69 -2.21
C LEU A 93 4.69 -1.81 -2.13
N LEU A 94 4.40 -2.91 -1.43
CA LEU A 94 5.29 -4.07 -1.34
C LEU A 94 5.64 -4.61 -2.73
N THR A 95 4.67 -4.63 -3.65
CA THR A 95 4.85 -5.21 -4.99
C THR A 95 5.78 -4.45 -5.92
N ILE A 96 6.18 -3.21 -5.59
CA ILE A 96 7.05 -2.42 -6.46
C ILE A 96 8.49 -2.95 -6.55
N GLY A 97 8.88 -3.80 -5.61
CA GLY A 97 10.23 -4.33 -5.52
C GLY A 97 10.54 -5.34 -6.62
N ASP A 98 11.77 -5.32 -7.13
CA ASP A 98 12.35 -6.41 -7.91
C ASP A 98 12.35 -7.71 -7.11
N LYS A 99 12.48 -7.60 -5.79
CA LYS A 99 12.22 -8.66 -4.82
C LYS A 99 11.24 -8.19 -3.76
N ALA A 100 10.26 -9.01 -3.43
CA ALA A 100 9.29 -8.76 -2.38
C ALA A 100 9.32 -9.90 -1.37
N TYR A 101 9.60 -9.59 -0.11
CA TYR A 101 9.64 -10.56 0.97
C TYR A 101 8.69 -10.14 2.07
N VAL A 102 8.19 -11.11 2.83
CA VAL A 102 7.33 -10.88 3.99
C VAL A 102 7.83 -11.73 5.14
N ASN A 103 7.79 -11.21 6.37
CA ASN A 103 8.02 -12.02 7.56
C ASN A 103 6.96 -13.13 7.63
N PRO A 104 7.31 -14.40 7.92
CA PRO A 104 6.32 -15.48 7.94
C PRO A 104 5.20 -15.29 8.97
N TYR A 105 5.41 -14.43 9.98
CA TYR A 105 4.41 -14.08 11.01
C TYR A 105 3.67 -12.76 10.74
N ALA A 106 3.90 -12.14 9.58
CA ALA A 106 3.27 -10.87 9.23
C ALA A 106 1.75 -11.00 9.07
N ILE A 107 1.03 -9.95 9.49
CA ILE A 107 -0.38 -9.77 9.20
C ILE A 107 -0.51 -9.14 7.81
N VAL A 108 -1.05 -9.90 6.85
CA VAL A 108 -1.18 -9.46 5.45
C VAL A 108 -2.58 -9.67 4.90
N GLY A 109 -2.90 -8.96 3.82
CA GLY A 109 -4.20 -9.04 3.13
C GLY A 109 -5.07 -7.81 3.34
N ASN A 110 -6.37 -8.04 3.51
CA ASN A 110 -7.41 -7.05 3.75
C ASN A 110 -7.35 -5.90 2.73
N MET A 111 -7.62 -6.21 1.47
CA MET A 111 -7.59 -5.23 0.38
C MET A 111 -8.86 -4.36 0.31
N GLY A 112 -9.91 -4.74 1.04
CA GLY A 112 -11.17 -4.01 1.09
C GLY A 112 -11.09 -2.69 1.86
N TYR A 113 -12.04 -1.81 1.56
CA TYR A 113 -12.21 -0.52 2.20
C TYR A 113 -13.48 -0.50 3.05
N VAL A 114 -13.42 0.22 4.16
CA VAL A 114 -14.56 0.44 5.07
C VAL A 114 -14.61 1.92 5.36
N GLN A 115 -15.76 2.54 5.12
CA GLN A 115 -16.01 3.95 5.39
C GLN A 115 -17.12 4.07 6.44
N PRO A 116 -16.78 4.41 7.70
CA PRO A 116 -17.79 4.63 8.72
C PRO A 116 -18.51 5.97 8.49
N PHE A 117 -19.81 6.00 8.78
CA PHE A 117 -20.63 7.20 8.83
C PHE A 117 -21.40 7.25 10.15
N PHE A 118 -21.62 8.44 10.68
CA PHE A 118 -22.44 8.65 11.88
C PHE A 118 -23.83 9.11 11.48
N ASP A 119 -24.87 8.49 12.06
CA ASP A 119 -26.21 9.04 12.05
C ASP A 119 -26.42 9.90 13.30
N LEU A 120 -26.51 11.21 13.08
CA LEU A 120 -26.64 12.20 14.15
C LEU A 120 -28.06 12.79 14.20
N ARG A 121 -29.03 12.24 13.46
CA ARG A 121 -30.41 12.76 13.40
C ARG A 121 -31.06 12.81 14.77
N ASN A 122 -31.01 11.70 15.51
CA ASN A 122 -31.60 11.58 16.84
C ASN A 122 -30.93 12.53 17.83
N PHE A 123 -29.60 12.64 17.75
CA PHE A 123 -28.85 13.59 18.56
C PHE A 123 -29.31 15.02 18.29
N ALA A 124 -29.29 15.47 17.02
CA ALA A 124 -29.70 16.83 16.69
C ALA A 124 -31.16 17.12 17.05
N SER A 125 -32.07 16.16 16.84
CA SER A 125 -33.48 16.29 17.20
C SER A 125 -33.69 16.52 18.70
N ASN A 126 -33.00 15.74 19.55
CA ASN A 126 -33.08 15.86 21.00
C ASN A 126 -32.57 17.21 21.53
N TRP A 127 -31.65 17.85 20.80
CA TRP A 127 -31.11 19.16 21.13
C TRP A 127 -31.77 20.30 20.35
N PHE A 128 -32.88 20.02 19.67
CA PHE A 128 -33.63 20.98 18.85
C PHE A 128 -32.79 21.67 17.75
N ILE A 129 -31.69 21.05 17.33
CA ILE A 129 -30.83 21.52 16.26
C ILE A 129 -31.52 21.19 14.93
N LYS A 130 -31.77 22.23 14.12
CA LYS A 130 -32.35 22.08 12.78
C LYS A 130 -31.37 22.57 11.74
N GLN A 131 -31.01 21.70 10.81
CA GLN A 131 -30.19 22.07 9.67
C GLN A 131 -31.10 22.48 8.50
N LYS A 132 -30.84 23.66 7.93
CA LYS A 132 -31.44 24.10 6.67
C LYS A 132 -30.39 24.05 5.58
N HIS A 133 -30.78 23.60 4.39
CA HIS A 133 -29.88 23.46 3.24
C HIS A 133 -30.46 24.14 2.02
N VAL A 134 -29.59 24.83 1.29
CA VAL A 134 -29.87 25.34 -0.06
C VAL A 134 -28.84 24.70 -0.98
N ALA A 135 -29.30 24.02 -2.01
CA ALA A 135 -28.46 23.32 -2.96
C ALA A 135 -28.84 23.74 -4.38
N THR A 136 -27.87 23.76 -5.29
CA THR A 136 -28.10 24.05 -6.71
C THR A 136 -28.86 22.93 -7.42
N ASN A 137 -28.80 21.69 -6.90
CA ASN A 137 -29.62 20.55 -7.31
C ASN A 137 -29.61 19.45 -6.22
N ASP A 138 -30.46 18.43 -6.38
CA ASP A 138 -30.64 17.35 -5.38
C ASP A 138 -29.47 16.35 -5.27
N ASN A 139 -28.52 16.38 -6.22
CA ASN A 139 -27.33 15.53 -6.18
C ASN A 139 -26.21 16.12 -5.31
N MET A 140 -26.36 17.37 -4.84
CA MET A 140 -25.38 18.02 -3.93
C MET A 140 -25.62 17.69 -2.45
N LYS A 141 -26.69 16.97 -2.12
CA LYS A 141 -26.96 16.46 -0.77
C LYS A 141 -26.38 15.05 -0.66
N LEU A 142 -25.08 14.95 -0.44
CA LEU A 142 -24.39 13.67 -0.25
C LEU A 142 -23.96 13.54 1.21
N LEU A 143 -24.24 12.39 1.83
CA LEU A 143 -23.63 11.92 3.08
C LEU A 143 -23.81 12.88 4.27
N ASN A 144 -24.93 13.61 4.33
CA ASN A 144 -25.20 14.51 5.44
C ASN A 144 -25.60 13.72 6.71
N PRO A 145 -24.82 13.76 7.81
CA PRO A 145 -25.09 12.99 9.02
C PRO A 145 -26.35 13.41 9.78
N LEU A 146 -26.94 14.56 9.43
CA LEU A 146 -28.19 15.07 10.01
C LEU A 146 -29.43 14.77 9.15
N CYS A 147 -29.25 14.03 8.05
CA CYS A 147 -30.34 13.54 7.21
C CYS A 147 -30.34 12.01 7.19
N GLU A 148 -31.41 11.42 6.67
CA GLU A 148 -31.46 9.98 6.46
C GLU A 148 -30.39 9.55 5.47
N PHE A 149 -29.73 8.44 5.77
CA PHE A 149 -28.73 7.87 4.88
C PHE A 149 -29.42 7.31 3.64
N ALA A 150 -29.33 8.04 2.53
CA ALA A 150 -30.03 7.68 1.30
C ALA A 150 -29.37 6.46 0.64
N GLU A 151 -30.18 5.55 0.09
CA GLU A 151 -29.64 4.35 -0.59
C GLU A 151 -28.73 4.72 -1.76
N LYS A 152 -29.06 5.80 -2.50
CA LYS A 152 -28.20 6.33 -3.58
C LYS A 152 -26.79 6.72 -3.10
N ASP A 153 -26.68 7.24 -1.88
CA ASP A 153 -25.40 7.67 -1.30
C ASP A 153 -24.58 6.45 -0.89
N LYS A 154 -25.25 5.43 -0.32
CA LYS A 154 -24.65 4.14 0.00
C LYS A 154 -24.12 3.46 -1.26
N GLU A 155 -24.93 3.31 -2.30
CA GLU A 155 -24.53 2.73 -3.58
C GLU A 155 -23.34 3.47 -4.19
N TRP A 156 -23.35 4.81 -4.15
CA TRP A 156 -22.25 5.63 -4.63
C TRP A 156 -20.95 5.36 -3.85
N VAL A 157 -20.99 5.37 -2.51
CA VAL A 157 -19.81 5.09 -1.67
C VAL A 157 -19.30 3.67 -1.87
N GLU A 158 -20.20 2.68 -1.93
CA GLU A 158 -19.85 1.29 -2.21
C GLU A 158 -19.14 1.15 -3.56
N GLN A 159 -19.64 1.84 -4.59
CA GLN A 159 -18.99 1.84 -5.90
C GLN A 159 -17.60 2.49 -5.85
N GLN A 160 -17.43 3.59 -5.11
CA GLN A 160 -16.11 4.20 -4.95
C GLN A 160 -15.12 3.25 -4.24
N MET A 161 -15.56 2.54 -3.21
CA MET A 161 -14.73 1.57 -2.49
C MET A 161 -14.34 0.37 -3.37
N LYS A 162 -15.28 -0.15 -4.17
CA LYS A 162 -15.01 -1.22 -5.16
C LYS A 162 -13.99 -0.78 -6.20
N ASN A 163 -14.16 0.41 -6.76
CA ASN A 163 -13.18 0.96 -7.73
C ASN A 163 -11.79 1.08 -7.09
N GLN A 164 -11.67 1.52 -5.84
CA GLN A 164 -10.37 1.60 -5.14
C GLN A 164 -9.74 0.23 -4.89
N GLU A 165 -10.56 -0.78 -4.59
CA GLU A 165 -10.09 -2.17 -4.44
C GLU A 165 -9.60 -2.73 -5.77
N GLU A 166 -10.35 -2.54 -6.86
CA GLU A 166 -9.98 -2.96 -8.21
C GLU A 166 -8.65 -2.32 -8.67
N GLU A 167 -8.46 -1.01 -8.43
CA GLU A 167 -7.21 -0.32 -8.75
C GLU A 167 -6.02 -0.83 -7.92
N LEU A 168 -6.24 -1.18 -6.65
CA LEU A 168 -5.20 -1.80 -5.82
C LEU A 168 -4.82 -3.18 -6.37
N ILE A 169 -5.80 -4.00 -6.75
CA ILE A 169 -5.56 -5.31 -7.37
C ILE A 169 -4.79 -5.13 -8.68
N HIS A 170 -5.23 -4.21 -9.54
CA HIS A 170 -4.56 -3.90 -10.79
C HIS A 170 -3.09 -3.47 -10.58
N MET A 171 -2.82 -2.64 -9.57
CA MET A 171 -1.47 -2.25 -9.18
C MET A 171 -0.61 -3.47 -8.81
N ILE A 172 -1.14 -4.40 -8.01
CA ILE A 172 -0.45 -5.63 -7.57
C ILE A 172 -0.14 -6.53 -8.77
N GLU A 173 -1.16 -6.82 -9.58
CA GLU A 173 -1.07 -7.65 -10.79
C GLU A 173 -0.01 -7.11 -11.75
N THR A 174 -0.05 -5.80 -12.02
CA THR A 174 0.87 -5.13 -12.95
C THR A 174 2.29 -5.12 -12.43
N ASN A 175 2.50 -4.76 -11.16
CA ASN A 175 3.85 -4.67 -10.59
C ASN A 175 4.54 -6.03 -10.55
N ARG A 176 3.81 -7.11 -10.23
CA ARG A 176 4.36 -8.46 -10.13
C ARG A 176 4.30 -9.25 -11.43
N LYS A 177 3.67 -8.70 -12.47
CA LYS A 177 3.48 -9.34 -13.79
C LYS A 177 2.85 -10.73 -13.64
N LEU A 178 1.80 -10.82 -12.83
CA LEU A 178 1.18 -12.09 -12.50
C LEU A 178 0.49 -12.70 -13.73
N ASP A 179 0.47 -14.02 -13.76
CA ASP A 179 -0.23 -14.79 -14.79
C ASP A 179 -1.74 -14.55 -14.69
N THR A 180 -2.31 -13.93 -15.72
CA THR A 180 -3.73 -13.57 -15.80
C THR A 180 -4.64 -14.81 -15.79
N SER A 181 -4.16 -15.98 -16.22
CA SER A 181 -4.93 -17.22 -16.19
C SER A 181 -5.26 -17.70 -14.77
N LYS A 182 -4.48 -17.25 -13.77
CA LYS A 182 -4.68 -17.56 -12.35
C LYS A 182 -5.40 -16.44 -11.57
N TYR A 183 -5.96 -15.46 -12.28
CA TYR A 183 -6.64 -14.32 -11.64
C TYR A 183 -7.83 -14.75 -10.77
N GLU A 184 -8.64 -15.69 -11.25
CA GLU A 184 -9.79 -16.21 -10.50
C GLU A 184 -9.37 -16.94 -9.21
N ASP A 185 -8.26 -17.69 -9.25
CA ASP A 185 -7.71 -18.31 -8.05
C ASP A 185 -7.25 -17.26 -7.03
N ARG A 186 -6.63 -16.17 -7.49
CA ARG A 186 -6.24 -15.04 -6.61
C ARG A 186 -7.43 -14.27 -6.08
N GLN A 187 -8.48 -14.08 -6.89
CA GLN A 187 -9.74 -13.48 -6.44
C GLN A 187 -10.32 -14.25 -5.25
N LYS A 188 -10.35 -15.59 -5.34
CA LYS A 188 -10.87 -16.47 -4.30
C LYS A 188 -9.95 -16.59 -3.08
N ASP A 189 -8.64 -16.77 -3.30
CA ASP A 189 -7.69 -17.07 -2.23
C ASP A 189 -7.19 -15.79 -1.52
N ILE A 190 -7.13 -14.65 -2.22
CA ILE A 190 -6.45 -13.44 -1.74
C ILE A 190 -7.39 -12.22 -1.72
N TYR A 191 -7.89 -11.80 -2.88
CA TYR A 191 -8.44 -10.45 -3.03
C TYR A 191 -9.76 -10.23 -2.30
N ARG A 192 -10.65 -11.22 -2.30
CA ARG A 192 -11.95 -11.14 -1.60
C ARG A 192 -11.88 -11.46 -0.11
N ASN A 193 -10.69 -11.73 0.43
CA ASN A 193 -10.51 -12.12 1.81
C ASN A 193 -10.02 -10.96 2.67
N GLY A 194 -10.30 -11.05 3.97
CA GLY A 194 -9.74 -10.16 4.98
C GLY A 194 -8.26 -10.46 5.19
N ILE A 195 -7.88 -10.77 6.43
CA ILE A 195 -6.50 -11.21 6.71
C ILE A 195 -6.29 -12.61 6.14
N ILE A 196 -5.14 -12.80 5.48
CA ILE A 196 -4.76 -14.07 4.86
C ILE A 196 -3.40 -14.52 5.39
N ALA A 197 -3.13 -15.82 5.25
CA ALA A 197 -1.82 -16.35 5.57
C ALA A 197 -0.77 -15.92 4.51
N PRO A 198 0.44 -15.49 4.92
CA PRO A 198 1.49 -15.06 3.98
C PRO A 198 1.86 -16.08 2.90
N ASN A 199 1.60 -17.37 3.12
CA ASN A 199 1.84 -18.41 2.12
C ASN A 199 0.96 -18.35 0.89
N LEU A 200 -0.22 -17.76 1.00
CA LEU A 200 -1.06 -17.52 -0.16
C LEU A 200 -0.40 -16.49 -1.08
N LEU A 201 0.21 -15.43 -0.55
CA LEU A 201 0.96 -14.46 -1.35
C LEU A 201 2.11 -15.13 -2.11
N LEU A 202 2.83 -16.05 -1.46
CA LEU A 202 3.95 -16.75 -2.07
C LEU A 202 3.48 -17.76 -3.13
N LYS A 203 2.46 -18.57 -2.82
CA LYS A 203 1.82 -19.51 -3.76
C LYS A 203 1.39 -18.82 -5.06
N HIS A 204 0.90 -17.58 -4.94
CA HIS A 204 0.38 -16.79 -6.05
C HIS A 204 1.42 -15.84 -6.69
N GLY A 205 2.69 -15.89 -6.26
CA GLY A 205 3.78 -15.11 -6.86
C GLY A 205 3.79 -13.60 -6.52
N ILE A 206 2.94 -13.17 -5.58
CA ILE A 206 2.91 -11.77 -5.11
C ILE A 206 4.19 -11.43 -4.34
N ILE A 207 4.75 -12.41 -3.63
CA ILE A 207 6.05 -12.31 -2.94
C ILE A 207 7.01 -13.41 -3.42
N ASP A 208 8.30 -13.17 -3.25
CA ASP A 208 9.41 -14.05 -3.64
C ASP A 208 9.85 -15.02 -2.54
N GLY A 209 9.43 -14.81 -1.28
CA GLY A 209 9.77 -15.70 -0.17
C GLY A 209 9.61 -15.04 1.21
N TYR A 210 10.00 -15.78 2.25
CA TYR A 210 9.99 -15.27 3.63
C TYR A 210 11.39 -14.96 4.12
N THR A 211 11.62 -13.70 4.47
CA THR A 211 12.85 -13.25 5.11
C THR A 211 12.69 -11.85 5.68
N SER A 212 13.69 -11.40 6.43
CA SER A 212 13.85 -10.02 6.90
C SER A 212 15.08 -9.39 6.27
N LEU A 213 15.17 -8.07 6.31
CA LEU A 213 16.38 -7.37 5.86
C LEU A 213 17.62 -7.88 6.60
N ASP A 214 17.55 -8.08 7.92
CA ASP A 214 18.67 -8.55 8.72
C ASP A 214 19.14 -9.94 8.31
N ASN A 215 18.21 -10.85 7.98
CA ASN A 215 18.55 -12.18 7.48
C ASN A 215 19.27 -12.09 6.12
N VAL A 216 18.80 -11.24 5.20
CA VAL A 216 19.46 -11.00 3.91
C VAL A 216 20.87 -10.43 4.10
N LEU A 217 21.04 -9.46 4.99
CA LEU A 217 22.35 -8.87 5.29
C LEU A 217 23.33 -9.86 5.94
N GLN A 218 22.82 -10.86 6.66
CA GLN A 218 23.62 -11.95 7.25
C GLN A 218 23.87 -13.11 6.28
N GLY A 219 23.38 -13.04 5.04
CA GLY A 219 23.52 -14.13 4.06
C GLY A 219 22.71 -15.39 4.41
N LYS A 220 21.68 -15.27 5.25
CA LYS A 220 20.80 -16.39 5.59
C LYS A 220 19.91 -16.75 4.39
N LYS A 221 19.55 -18.03 4.28
CA LYS A 221 18.68 -18.52 3.22
C LYS A 221 17.31 -17.86 3.28
N VAL A 222 16.82 -17.41 2.13
CA VAL A 222 15.41 -17.05 1.95
C VAL A 222 14.60 -18.34 2.03
N LEU A 223 13.56 -18.35 2.86
CA LEU A 223 12.68 -19.50 2.98
C LEU A 223 11.63 -19.43 1.87
N ASN A 224 11.60 -20.46 1.03
CA ASN A 224 10.52 -20.71 0.09
C ASN A 224 9.65 -21.85 0.65
N LEU A 225 8.40 -21.96 0.22
CA LEU A 225 7.51 -23.05 0.66
C LEU A 225 8.20 -24.40 0.51
N VAL A 226 8.11 -25.22 1.56
CA VAL A 226 8.29 -26.68 1.50
C VAL A 226 7.05 -27.28 0.86
#